data_AF-A0A4P9USZ2-F1
#
_entry.id   AF-A0A4P9USZ2-F1
#
_cell.length_a   1.000
_cell.length_b   1.000
_cell.length_c   1.000
_cell.angle_alpha   90.00
_cell.angle_beta   90.00
_cell.angle_gamma   90.00
#
_symmetry.space_group_name_H-M   'P 1'
#
loop_
_entity.id
_entity.type
_entity.pdbx_description
1 polymer ?
#
loop_
_entity_poly.entity_id
_entity_poly.type
_entity_poly.pdbx_seq_one_letter_code
_entity_poly.pdbx_strand_id
1 'polypeptide(L)'
;MKTLKYKDYEGTCEIDAEEEICYGKLLFIDDLITYEAEAPKQLRQEFEAAVDDYIETCAELGIEAKKPLKGQFNVRVTPELHKEAILRSYNDDVSLNEIVKRALEAYLYASHDVTNPFNISIAGQQNPVINSIPSSEPQWFNMPINPADAPYARH
;
A
#
# COMPACT_ATOMS: atom_id res chain seq x y z
N MET A 1 -11.40 -4.19 6.62
CA MET A 1 -12.71 -4.76 6.23
C MET A 1 -12.99 -5.96 7.13
N LYS A 2 -14.16 -6.06 7.76
CA LYS A 2 -14.56 -7.26 8.49
C LYS A 2 -15.34 -8.16 7.53
N THR A 3 -15.07 -9.46 7.56
CA THR A 3 -15.74 -10.45 6.72
C THR A 3 -16.46 -11.49 7.57
N LEU A 4 -17.56 -12.02 7.04
CA LEU A 4 -18.27 -13.17 7.58
C LEU A 4 -17.77 -14.43 6.88
N LYS A 5 -17.77 -15.58 7.58
CA LYS A 5 -17.34 -16.87 7.02
C LYS A 5 -18.29 -18.00 7.42
N TYR A 6 -18.69 -18.82 6.45
CA TYR A 6 -19.55 -19.99 6.63
C TYR A 6 -19.42 -20.95 5.45
N LYS A 7 -19.30 -22.27 5.68
CA LYS A 7 -19.18 -23.32 4.63
C LYS A 7 -18.16 -23.01 3.52
N ASP A 8 -16.99 -22.46 3.86
CA ASP A 8 -15.94 -21.99 2.93
C ASP A 8 -16.30 -20.75 2.07
N TYR A 9 -17.45 -20.13 2.30
CA TYR A 9 -17.83 -18.85 1.71
C TYR A 9 -17.45 -17.70 2.62
N GLU A 10 -17.08 -16.57 1.98
CA GLU A 10 -16.82 -15.32 2.67
C GLU A 10 -17.83 -14.26 2.24
N GLY A 11 -18.14 -13.31 3.11
CA GLY A 11 -19.06 -12.22 2.81
C GLY A 11 -18.64 -10.90 3.42
N THR A 12 -19.07 -9.80 2.82
CA THR A 12 -18.83 -8.45 3.34
C THR A 12 -19.77 -8.13 4.50
N CYS A 13 -19.34 -7.28 5.43
CA CYS A 13 -20.21 -6.77 6.48
C CYS A 13 -20.05 -5.25 6.51
N GLU A 14 -21.10 -4.58 6.05
CA GLU A 14 -21.18 -3.14 5.86
C GLU A 14 -22.43 -2.62 6.58
N ILE A 15 -22.42 -1.34 6.93
CA ILE A 15 -23.50 -0.66 7.63
C ILE A 15 -23.86 0.57 6.81
N ASP A 16 -25.15 0.70 6.50
CA ASP A 16 -25.73 1.93 6.00
C ASP A 16 -26.17 2.78 7.20
N ALA A 17 -25.58 3.96 7.34
CA ALA A 17 -25.91 4.85 8.45
C ALA A 17 -27.15 5.72 8.17
N GLU A 18 -27.56 5.86 6.90
CA GLU A 18 -28.74 6.65 6.53
C GLU A 18 -30.01 5.83 6.71
N GLU A 19 -29.98 4.56 6.28
CA GLU A 19 -31.11 3.64 6.37
C GLU A 19 -31.09 2.79 7.66
N GLU A 20 -30.05 2.94 8.49
CA GLU A 20 -29.81 2.16 9.73
C GLU A 20 -29.81 0.63 9.52
N ILE A 21 -29.49 0.16 8.32
CA ILE A 21 -29.41 -1.27 7.99
C ILE A 21 -27.98 -1.77 7.92
N CYS A 22 -27.80 -3.06 8.19
CA CYS A 22 -26.58 -3.79 7.89
C CYS A 22 -26.77 -4.51 6.56
N TYR A 23 -25.74 -4.52 5.71
CA TYR A 23 -25.78 -5.25 4.45
C TYR A 23 -24.46 -5.92 4.14
N GLY A 24 -24.52 -6.86 3.21
CA GLY A 24 -23.36 -7.60 2.75
C GLY A 24 -23.60 -8.29 1.44
N LYS A 25 -22.51 -8.80 0.86
CA LYS A 25 -22.55 -9.67 -0.31
C LYS A 25 -21.59 -10.83 -0.16
N LEU A 26 -21.91 -11.96 -0.78
CA LEU A 26 -20.96 -13.06 -0.91
C LEU A 26 -19.76 -12.59 -1.74
N LEU A 27 -18.58 -12.94 -1.27
CA LEU A 27 -17.32 -12.67 -1.94
C LEU A 27 -16.91 -13.90 -2.75
N PHE A 28 -16.16 -13.63 -3.82
CA PHE A 28 -15.42 -14.63 -4.58
C PHE A 28 -16.29 -15.69 -5.31
N ILE A 29 -17.57 -15.41 -5.53
CA ILE A 29 -18.47 -16.15 -6.42
C ILE A 29 -18.75 -15.33 -7.69
N ASP A 30 -19.16 -15.99 -8.77
CA ASP A 30 -19.52 -15.29 -10.03
C ASP A 30 -20.89 -14.62 -9.93
N ASP A 31 -21.78 -15.15 -9.09
CA ASP A 31 -23.14 -14.67 -8.89
C ASP A 31 -23.19 -13.49 -7.91
N LEU A 32 -24.12 -12.58 -8.12
CA LEU A 32 -24.37 -11.49 -7.16
C LEU A 32 -25.39 -11.95 -6.12
N ILE A 33 -24.90 -12.37 -4.95
CA ILE A 33 -25.73 -12.72 -3.80
C ILE A 33 -25.51 -11.68 -2.70
N THR A 34 -26.59 -10.98 -2.34
CA THR A 34 -26.62 -9.94 -1.30
C THR A 34 -27.54 -10.35 -0.17
N TYR A 35 -27.27 -9.83 1.03
CA TYR A 35 -28.08 -10.05 2.22
C TYR A 35 -28.08 -8.78 3.05
N GLU A 36 -29.15 -8.55 3.79
CA GLU A 36 -29.35 -7.36 4.60
C GLU A 36 -30.11 -7.71 5.88
N ALA A 37 -29.91 -6.91 6.93
CA ALA A 37 -30.62 -7.07 8.18
C ALA A 37 -30.65 -5.75 8.96
N GLU A 38 -31.64 -5.57 9.82
CA GLU A 38 -31.77 -4.39 10.68
C GLU A 38 -30.71 -4.35 11.80
N ALA A 39 -30.10 -5.51 12.14
CA ALA A 39 -29.13 -5.59 13.21
C ALA A 39 -27.89 -6.42 12.82
N PRO A 40 -26.68 -6.07 13.32
CA PRO A 40 -25.46 -6.83 13.06
C PRO A 40 -25.54 -8.32 13.47
N LYS A 41 -26.35 -8.63 14.49
CA LYS A 41 -26.57 -10.02 14.93
C LYS A 41 -27.39 -10.83 13.93
N GLN A 42 -28.37 -10.20 13.30
CA GLN A 42 -29.25 -10.83 12.31
C GLN A 42 -28.53 -10.96 10.97
N LEU A 43 -27.65 -10.03 10.61
CA LEU A 43 -26.87 -10.07 9.37
C LEU A 43 -26.13 -11.40 9.19
N ARG A 44 -25.64 -11.99 10.29
CA ARG A 44 -24.98 -13.30 10.23
C ARG A 44 -25.94 -14.42 9.84
N GLN A 45 -27.17 -14.39 10.35
CA GLN A 45 -28.19 -15.39 10.01
C GLN A 45 -28.58 -15.27 8.54
N GLU A 46 -28.80 -14.04 8.07
CA GLU A 46 -29.10 -13.76 6.65
C GLU A 46 -27.94 -14.16 5.73
N PHE A 47 -26.70 -13.98 6.17
CA PHE A 47 -25.53 -14.48 5.45
C PHE A 47 -25.51 -16.01 5.35
N GLU A 48 -25.74 -16.72 6.47
CA GLU A 48 -25.75 -18.19 6.49
C GLU A 48 -26.89 -18.75 5.62
N ALA A 49 -28.07 -18.12 5.66
CA ALA A 49 -29.21 -18.44 4.79
C ALA A 49 -28.89 -18.19 3.31
N ALA A 50 -28.35 -17.02 2.95
CA ALA A 50 -27.98 -16.71 1.58
C ALA A 50 -26.94 -17.68 0.99
N VAL A 51 -26.01 -18.18 1.82
CA VAL A 51 -25.05 -19.22 1.43
C VAL A 51 -25.74 -20.56 1.20
N ASP A 52 -26.66 -20.95 2.08
CA ASP A 52 -27.39 -22.22 1.96
C ASP A 52 -28.30 -22.23 0.73
N ASP A 53 -29.04 -21.14 0.50
CA ASP A 53 -29.87 -20.94 -0.69
C ASP A 53 -29.03 -20.96 -1.98
N TYR A 54 -27.83 -20.36 -1.96
CA TYR A 54 -26.92 -20.38 -3.10
C TYR A 54 -26.49 -21.81 -3.47
N ILE A 55 -26.11 -22.61 -2.46
CA ILE A 55 -25.67 -23.99 -2.66
C ILE A 55 -26.84 -24.85 -3.15
N GLU A 56 -28.03 -24.69 -2.56
CA GLU A 56 -29.24 -25.40 -2.96
C GLU A 56 -29.63 -25.07 -4.40
N THR A 57 -29.70 -23.79 -4.75
CA THR A 57 -30.00 -23.32 -6.12
C THR A 57 -29.01 -23.90 -7.13
N CYS A 58 -27.72 -23.93 -6.78
CA CYS A 58 -26.70 -24.53 -7.64
C CYS A 58 -26.96 -26.04 -7.84
N ALA A 59 -27.29 -26.77 -6.77
CA ALA A 59 -27.61 -28.19 -6.85
C ALA A 59 -28.86 -28.46 -7.70
N GLU A 60 -29.91 -27.65 -7.56
CA GLU A 60 -31.15 -27.76 -8.35
C GLU A 60 -30.91 -27.52 -9.85
N LEU A 61 -30.04 -26.56 -10.19
CA LEU A 61 -29.67 -26.25 -11.56
C LEU A 61 -28.66 -27.25 -12.15
N GLY A 62 -28.19 -28.23 -11.37
CA GLY A 62 -27.17 -29.19 -11.78
C GLY A 62 -25.81 -28.54 -12.05
N ILE A 63 -25.56 -27.36 -11.49
CA ILE A 63 -24.29 -26.64 -11.58
C ILE A 63 -23.52 -26.84 -10.27
N GLU A 64 -22.21 -27.03 -10.40
CA GLU A 64 -21.36 -27.13 -9.22
C GLU A 64 -21.22 -25.73 -8.59
N ALA A 65 -21.68 -25.56 -7.34
CA ALA A 65 -21.50 -24.33 -6.59
C ALA A 65 -20.00 -23.99 -6.57
N LYS A 66 -19.62 -22.95 -7.32
CA LYS A 66 -18.19 -22.69 -7.54
C LYS A 66 -17.57 -22.26 -6.22
N LYS A 67 -16.62 -23.07 -5.74
CA LYS A 67 -15.80 -22.67 -4.60
C LYS A 67 -15.10 -21.34 -4.90
N PRO A 68 -15.08 -20.42 -3.94
CA PRO A 68 -14.37 -19.17 -4.09
C PRO A 68 -12.87 -19.41 -4.26
N LEU A 69 -12.25 -18.70 -5.20
CA LEU A 69 -10.79 -18.62 -5.42
C LEU A 69 -10.10 -19.94 -5.85
N LYS A 70 -10.28 -20.35 -7.11
CA LYS A 70 -9.59 -21.52 -7.72
C LYS A 70 -8.08 -21.32 -7.97
N GLY A 71 -7.48 -20.22 -7.53
CA GLY A 71 -6.07 -19.88 -7.75
C GLY A 71 -5.70 -19.51 -9.19
N GLN A 72 -6.68 -19.41 -10.10
CA GLN A 72 -6.48 -18.98 -11.48
C GLN A 72 -6.97 -17.55 -11.67
N PHE A 73 -6.08 -16.67 -12.15
CA PHE A 73 -6.42 -15.29 -12.50
C PHE A 73 -5.57 -14.83 -13.68
N ASN A 74 -6.18 -14.10 -14.61
CA ASN A 74 -5.50 -13.59 -15.80
C ASN A 74 -4.91 -12.21 -15.50
N VAL A 75 -3.60 -12.05 -15.66
CA VAL A 75 -2.90 -10.78 -15.42
C VAL A 75 -2.53 -10.14 -16.75
N ARG A 76 -2.78 -8.83 -16.87
CA ARG A 76 -2.22 -8.00 -17.94
C ARG A 76 -1.05 -7.20 -17.38
N VAL A 77 0.09 -7.28 -18.04
CA VAL A 77 1.31 -6.53 -17.71
C VAL A 77 1.84 -5.83 -18.96
N THR A 78 2.73 -4.86 -18.77
CA THR A 78 3.40 -4.22 -19.90
C THR A 78 4.35 -5.21 -20.60
N PRO A 79 4.60 -5.05 -21.92
CA PRO A 79 5.54 -5.91 -22.64
C PRO A 79 6.94 -5.96 -22.01
N GLU A 80 7.39 -4.83 -21.45
CA GLU A 80 8.69 -4.72 -20.79
C GLU A 80 8.74 -5.58 -19.53
N LEU A 81 7.71 -5.49 -18.67
CA LEU A 81 7.65 -6.29 -17.45
C LEU A 81 7.52 -7.78 -17.76
N HIS A 82 6.75 -8.14 -18.80
CA HIS A 82 6.66 -9.52 -19.26
C HIS A 82 8.02 -10.05 -19.72
N LYS A 83 8.78 -9.26 -20.49
CA LYS A 83 10.12 -9.64 -20.95
C LYS A 83 11.08 -9.87 -19.77
N GLU A 84 11.13 -8.95 -18.81
CA GLU A 84 12.00 -9.08 -17.64
C GLU A 84 11.62 -10.29 -16.78
N ALA A 85 10.32 -10.55 -16.61
CA ALA A 85 9.85 -11.71 -15.85
C ALA A 85 10.21 -13.04 -16.54
N ILE A 86 10.11 -13.11 -17.88
CA ILE A 86 10.53 -14.27 -18.67
C ILE A 86 12.05 -14.47 -18.60
N LEU A 87 12.84 -13.40 -18.74
CA LEU A 87 14.30 -13.49 -18.58
C LEU A 87 14.68 -14.01 -17.19
N ARG A 88 13.99 -13.52 -16.15
CA ARG A 88 14.20 -14.00 -14.79
C ARG A 88 13.82 -15.46 -14.62
N SER A 89 12.72 -15.90 -15.22
CA SER A 89 12.29 -17.29 -15.14
C SER A 89 13.30 -18.25 -15.76
N TYR A 90 13.94 -17.87 -16.88
CA TYR A 90 15.03 -18.63 -17.49
C TYR A 90 16.28 -18.71 -16.60
N ASN A 91 16.69 -17.59 -16.00
CA ASN A 91 17.87 -17.55 -15.14
C ASN A 91 17.69 -18.37 -13.86
N ASP A 92 16.48 -18.39 -13.31
CA ASP A 92 16.14 -19.09 -12.07
C ASP A 92 15.72 -20.56 -12.30
N ASP A 93 15.67 -21.02 -13.56
CA ASP A 93 15.14 -22.33 -14.00
C ASP A 93 13.73 -22.63 -13.45
N VAL A 94 12.83 -21.65 -13.56
CA VAL A 94 11.44 -21.77 -13.12
C VAL A 94 10.46 -21.26 -14.17
N SER A 95 9.18 -21.61 -14.01
CA SER A 95 8.12 -21.07 -14.87
C SER A 95 7.80 -19.61 -14.56
N LEU A 96 7.22 -18.90 -15.54
CA LEU A 96 6.70 -17.55 -15.31
C LEU A 96 5.65 -17.51 -14.18
N ASN A 97 4.80 -18.55 -14.09
CA ASN A 97 3.81 -18.65 -13.02
C ASN A 97 4.45 -18.72 -11.63
N GLU A 98 5.59 -19.40 -11.51
CA GLU A 98 6.35 -19.47 -10.27
C GLU A 98 6.95 -18.10 -9.88
N ILE A 99 7.44 -17.32 -10.85
CA ILE A 99 7.87 -15.93 -10.61
C ILE A 99 6.70 -15.08 -10.11
N VAL A 100 5.52 -15.19 -10.73
CA VAL A 100 4.31 -14.47 -10.31
C VAL A 100 3.88 -14.89 -8.90
N LYS A 101 3.91 -16.19 -8.60
CA LYS A 101 3.60 -16.73 -7.27
C LYS A 101 4.53 -16.16 -6.21
N ARG A 102 5.84 -16.17 -6.44
CA ARG A 102 6.84 -15.59 -5.53
C ARG A 102 6.62 -14.09 -5.32
N ALA A 103 6.28 -13.36 -6.37
CA ALA A 103 5.97 -11.93 -6.27
C ALA A 103 4.73 -11.69 -5.40
N LEU A 104 3.68 -12.51 -5.55
CA LEU A 104 2.49 -12.45 -4.69
C LEU A 104 2.80 -12.80 -3.24
N GLU A 105 3.57 -13.87 -2.99
CA GLU A 105 4.00 -14.26 -1.64
C GLU A 105 4.82 -13.15 -0.98
N ALA A 106 5.77 -12.57 -1.72
CA ALA A 106 6.56 -11.43 -1.24
C ALA A 106 5.68 -10.22 -0.93
N TYR A 107 4.71 -9.88 -1.79
CA TYR A 107 3.83 -8.74 -1.56
C TYR A 107 2.92 -8.93 -0.35
N LEU A 108 2.36 -10.13 -0.15
CA LEU A 108 1.38 -10.41 0.90
C LEU A 108 2.03 -10.76 2.25
N TYR A 109 3.19 -11.40 2.25
CA TYR A 109 3.79 -11.98 3.45
C TYR A 109 5.14 -11.37 3.83
N ALA A 110 5.70 -10.45 3.03
CA ALA A 110 6.83 -9.66 3.52
C ALA A 110 6.35 -8.70 4.61
N SER A 111 6.79 -8.97 5.84
CA SER A 111 6.63 -8.07 6.98
C SER A 111 7.24 -6.71 6.67
N HIS A 112 6.42 -5.66 6.55
CA HIS A 112 6.88 -4.27 6.49
C HIS A 112 7.32 -3.81 7.89
N ASP A 113 8.39 -4.38 8.43
CA ASP A 113 9.18 -3.73 9.48
C ASP A 113 10.46 -3.22 8.84
N VAL A 114 10.40 -2.02 8.26
CA VAL A 114 11.62 -1.25 7.97
C VAL A 114 12.11 -0.66 9.29
N THR A 115 12.69 -1.49 10.15
CA THR A 115 13.54 -0.98 11.23
C THR A 115 14.90 -0.72 10.59
N ASN A 116 15.15 0.51 10.17
CA ASN A 116 16.45 0.89 9.64
C ASN A 116 17.46 0.90 10.80
N PRO A 117 18.44 -0.03 10.88
CA PRO A 117 19.35 -0.10 12.03
C PRO A 117 20.55 0.86 11.90
N PHE A 118 20.61 1.67 10.83
CA PHE A 118 21.73 2.56 10.58
C PHE A 118 21.51 3.94 11.20
N ASN A 119 22.08 4.14 12.40
CA ASN A 119 22.40 5.48 12.87
C ASN A 119 23.62 5.97 12.09
N ILE A 120 23.43 6.90 11.15
CA ILE A 120 24.54 7.60 10.50
C ILE A 120 25.07 8.63 11.49
N SER A 121 26.04 8.23 12.31
CA SER A 121 26.85 9.18 13.08
C SER A 121 28.00 9.67 12.20
N ILE A 122 27.91 10.90 11.71
CA ILE A 122 29.06 11.57 11.10
C ILE A 122 30.07 11.86 12.21
N ALA A 123 31.04 10.95 12.38
CA ALA A 123 32.18 11.19 13.23
C ALA A 123 33.18 12.08 12.49
N GLY A 124 33.26 13.35 12.90
CA GLY A 124 34.47 14.17 12.71
C GLY A 124 34.40 15.26 11.66
N GLN A 125 33.81 16.40 12.01
CA GLN A 125 34.51 17.67 11.92
C GLN A 125 34.34 18.36 13.28
N GLN A 126 35.44 18.50 14.00
CA GLN A 126 35.49 19.30 15.22
C GLN A 126 35.15 20.74 14.82
N ASN A 127 34.04 21.27 15.34
CA ASN A 127 33.85 22.72 15.37
C ASN A 127 34.94 23.30 16.26
N PRO A 128 35.85 24.16 15.78
CA PRO A 128 36.68 24.92 16.69
C PRO A 128 35.77 25.89 17.45
N VAL A 129 35.69 25.70 18.76
CA VAL A 129 35.15 26.70 19.70
C VAL A 129 36.07 27.91 19.62
N ILE A 130 35.67 28.94 18.87
CA ILE A 130 36.29 30.25 18.99
C ILE A 130 35.62 30.92 20.19
N ASN A 131 36.36 30.95 21.30
CA ASN A 131 36.02 31.70 22.49
C ASN A 131 35.61 33.15 22.13
N SER A 132 34.60 33.64 22.83
CA SER A 132 34.15 35.03 22.86
C SER A 132 35.30 36.04 22.73
N ILE A 133 35.37 36.72 21.59
CA ILE A 133 36.20 37.92 21.40
C ILE A 133 35.34 39.12 21.85
N PRO A 134 35.76 39.88 22.87
CA PRO A 134 35.02 41.07 23.30
C PRO A 134 35.02 42.11 22.18
N SER A 135 33.87 42.77 22.03
CA SER A 135 33.65 43.90 21.15
C SER A 135 34.69 45.01 21.36
N SER A 136 35.63 45.12 20.42
CA SER A 136 36.42 46.33 20.20
C SER A 136 36.50 46.55 18.69
N GLU A 137 35.96 47.68 18.24
CA GLU A 137 35.84 48.07 16.83
C GLU A 137 37.16 47.92 16.06
N PRO A 138 37.15 47.33 14.86
CA PRO A 138 38.37 47.18 14.07
C PRO A 138 38.80 48.52 13.43
N GLN A 139 40.06 48.90 13.65
CA GLN A 139 40.68 50.20 13.32
C GLN A 139 40.90 50.53 11.81
N TRP A 140 40.18 49.88 10.89
CA TRP A 140 40.30 50.16 9.44
C TRP A 140 39.43 51.33 8.96
N PHE A 141 38.72 52.01 9.87
CA PHE A 141 37.91 53.20 9.58
C PHE A 141 38.71 54.51 9.44
N ASN A 142 40.05 54.47 9.44
CA ASN A 142 40.88 55.68 9.47
C ASN A 142 42.06 55.69 8.48
N MET A 143 41.90 55.09 7.29
CA MET A 143 42.81 55.35 6.18
C MET A 143 42.34 56.58 5.37
N PRO A 144 43.22 57.54 5.06
CA PRO A 144 42.86 58.71 4.27
C PRO A 144 42.50 58.29 2.85
N ILE A 145 41.28 58.66 2.43
CA ILE A 145 40.81 58.57 1.06
C ILE A 145 41.70 59.44 0.17
N ASN A 146 42.35 58.82 -0.82
CA ASN A 146 43.18 59.51 -1.81
C ASN A 146 42.25 60.29 -2.78
N PRO A 147 42.35 61.62 -2.89
CA PRO A 147 41.42 62.44 -3.66
C PRO A 147 41.56 62.32 -5.20
N ALA A 148 42.32 61.35 -5.71
CA ALA A 148 42.51 61.14 -7.14
C ALA A 148 41.47 60.21 -7.82
N ASP A 149 40.66 59.48 -7.05
CA ASP A 149 39.78 58.42 -7.59
C ASP A 149 38.28 58.79 -7.64
N ALA A 150 37.94 60.08 -7.72
CA ALA A 150 36.59 60.52 -8.11
C ALA A 150 36.68 61.66 -9.13
N PRO A 151 36.22 61.46 -10.38
CA PRO A 151 34.83 61.76 -10.71
C PRO A 151 34.25 60.76 -11.74
N TYR A 152 32.97 60.44 -11.78
CA TYR A 152 31.89 61.31 -12.23
C TYR A 152 30.55 60.76 -11.75
N ALA A 153 29.89 61.50 -10.87
CA ALA A 153 28.45 61.45 -10.69
C ALA A 153 27.84 62.66 -11.42
N ARG A 154 27.12 62.43 -12.52
CA ARG A 154 26.05 63.26 -13.12
C ARG A 154 25.34 62.38 -14.16
N HIS A 155 24.04 62.42 -14.38
CA HIS A 155 22.90 63.12 -13.78
C HIS A 155 21.67 62.25 -14.06
#